data_AF-Q4SPC2-F1
#
_entry.id   AF-Q4SPC2-F1
#
_cell.length_a   1.000
_cell.length_b   1.000
_cell.length_c   1.000
_cell.angle_alpha   90.00
_cell.angle_beta   90.00
_cell.angle_gamma   90.00
#
_symmetry.space_group_name_H-M   'P 1'
#
loop_
_entity.id
_entity.type
_entity.pdbx_description
1 polymer ?
#
loop_
_entity_poly.entity_id
_entity_poly.type
_entity_poly.pdbx_seq_one_letter_code
_entity_poly.pdbx_strand_id
1 'polypeptide(L)'
;MTSIKEKAAALNLAEKLCVRPQAHGVSIQSVKSSCIWNGLILHLKSSVAVKPRRLYLKSYSDCFLGSEAVDVLEEYIKGLKGLEGASVPRPKVVCVCQTLLDCHVFEAVGTKVFGKDRKKDPFQDSKSALYR
;
A
#
# COMPACT_ATOMS: atom_id res chain seq x y z
N MET A 1 -39.07 12.13 13.26
CA MET A 1 -38.19 13.31 13.22
C MET A 1 -36.94 13.00 14.04
N THR A 2 -35.89 12.47 13.42
CA THR A 2 -34.65 12.09 14.10
C THR A 2 -33.84 13.34 14.44
N SER A 3 -33.56 13.52 15.72
CA SER A 3 -33.03 14.75 16.32
C SER A 3 -31.65 15.12 15.76
N ILE A 4 -31.42 16.42 15.59
CA ILE A 4 -30.20 17.05 15.04
C ILE A 4 -28.93 16.56 15.77
N LYS A 5 -29.04 16.12 17.03
CA LYS A 5 -27.95 15.55 17.83
C LYS A 5 -27.37 14.25 17.27
N GLU A 6 -28.17 13.39 16.64
CA GLU A 6 -27.71 12.08 16.17
C GLU A 6 -26.85 12.19 14.90
N LYS A 7 -27.13 13.20 14.06
CA LYS A 7 -26.31 13.50 12.87
C LYS A 7 -24.95 14.10 13.22
N ALA A 8 -24.85 14.82 14.34
CA ALA A 8 -23.59 15.39 14.81
C ALA A 8 -22.59 14.32 15.28
N ALA A 9 -23.08 13.23 15.89
CA ALA A 9 -22.24 12.12 16.33
C ALA A 9 -21.61 11.35 15.15
N ALA A 10 -22.32 11.21 14.03
CA ALA A 10 -21.82 10.53 12.84
C ALA A 10 -20.69 11.31 12.13
N LEU A 11 -20.73 12.64 12.16
CA LEU A 11 -19.66 13.47 11.58
C LEU A 11 -18.38 13.45 12.43
N ASN A 12 -18.50 13.40 13.76
CA ASN A 12 -17.35 13.38 14.66
C ASN A 12 -16.55 12.07 14.55
N LEU A 13 -17.21 10.95 14.25
CA LEU A 13 -16.56 9.66 14.04
C LEU A 13 -15.85 9.58 12.68
N ALA A 14 -16.42 10.20 11.64
CA ALA A 14 -15.80 10.30 10.32
C ALA A 14 -14.55 11.17 10.32
N GLU A 15 -14.52 12.25 11.12
CA GLU A 15 -13.34 13.10 11.30
C GLU A 15 -12.17 12.31 11.95
N LYS A 16 -12.49 11.36 12.81
CA LYS A 16 -11.50 10.52 13.52
C LYS A 16 -10.91 9.39 12.65
N LEU A 17 -11.54 9.05 11.53
CA LEU A 17 -11.09 7.99 10.61
C LEU A 17 -10.37 8.55 9.37
N CYS A 18 -10.58 9.83 9.04
CA CYS A 18 -9.88 10.49 7.96
C CYS A 18 -8.58 11.12 8.48
N VAL A 19 -7.50 10.35 8.49
CA VAL A 19 -6.14 10.90 8.57
C VAL A 19 -5.89 11.69 7.28
N ARG A 20 -6.29 12.95 7.30
CA ARG A 20 -5.91 13.96 6.32
C ARG A 20 -4.42 14.25 6.52
N PRO A 21 -3.58 14.33 5.47
CA PRO A 21 -2.18 14.67 5.65
C PRO A 21 -2.07 16.15 6.05
N GLN A 22 -1.84 16.39 7.34
CA GLN A 22 -1.54 17.72 7.84
C GLN A 22 -0.03 17.94 7.73
N ALA A 23 0.33 18.97 6.97
CA ALA A 23 1.69 19.44 6.86
C ALA A 23 2.16 20.10 8.17
N HIS A 24 3.46 19.95 8.46
CA HIS A 24 4.31 20.63 9.45
C HIS A 24 4.56 19.91 10.79
N GLY A 25 5.84 19.57 10.98
CA GLY A 25 6.41 19.09 12.24
C GLY A 25 7.46 18.00 12.02
N VAL A 26 8.65 18.34 11.50
CA VAL A 26 9.79 17.39 11.47
C VAL A 26 10.30 17.20 12.90
N SER A 27 9.66 16.28 13.62
CA SER A 27 10.19 15.68 14.84
C SER A 27 11.34 14.73 14.48
N ILE A 28 12.41 14.64 15.27
CA ILE A 28 13.54 13.73 15.02
C ILE A 28 13.10 12.25 14.97
N GLN A 29 11.93 11.90 15.55
CA GLN A 29 11.27 10.60 15.32
C GLN A 29 10.77 10.41 13.88
N SER A 30 10.30 11.47 13.22
CA SER A 30 9.86 11.42 11.81
C SER A 30 11.02 11.07 10.86
N VAL A 31 12.26 11.42 11.22
CA VAL A 31 13.45 11.14 10.40
C VAL A 31 13.77 9.65 10.40
N LYS A 32 13.69 8.99 11.58
CA LYS A 32 13.88 7.53 11.70
C LYS A 32 12.74 6.75 11.04
N SER A 33 11.50 7.24 11.17
CA SER A 33 10.37 6.62 10.48
C SER A 33 10.48 6.78 8.96
N SER A 34 10.87 7.96 8.48
CA SER A 34 11.07 8.24 7.05
C SER A 34 12.20 7.41 6.44
N CYS A 35 13.30 7.16 7.16
CA CYS A 35 14.38 6.33 6.64
C CYS A 35 13.99 4.86 6.49
N ILE A 36 13.13 4.33 7.37
CA ILE A 36 12.58 2.97 7.24
C ILE A 36 11.66 2.87 6.02
N TRP A 37 10.75 3.85 5.83
CA TRP A 37 9.87 3.91 4.65
C TRP A 37 10.65 4.05 3.35
N ASN A 38 11.67 4.90 3.30
CA ASN A 38 12.54 5.00 2.14
C ASN A 38 13.30 3.69 1.88
N GLY A 39 13.80 3.03 2.93
CA GLY A 39 14.44 1.71 2.81
C GLY A 39 13.49 0.67 2.22
N LEU A 40 12.24 0.63 2.70
CA LEU A 40 11.19 -0.25 2.16
C LEU A 40 10.93 0.04 0.68
N ILE A 41 10.79 1.31 0.29
CA ILE A 41 10.52 1.71 -1.10
C ILE A 41 11.70 1.37 -2.01
N LEU A 42 12.94 1.63 -1.57
CA LEU A 42 14.15 1.31 -2.33
C LEU A 42 14.32 -0.20 -2.49
N HIS A 43 14.10 -0.96 -1.42
CA HIS A 43 14.15 -2.41 -1.47
C HIS A 43 13.05 -2.98 -2.37
N LEU A 44 11.82 -2.48 -2.25
CA LEU A 44 10.73 -2.86 -3.13
C LEU A 44 11.09 -2.60 -4.60
N LYS A 45 11.62 -1.42 -4.93
CA LYS A 45 12.04 -1.07 -6.30
C LYS A 45 13.18 -1.95 -6.84
N SER A 46 14.11 -2.36 -5.98
CA SER A 46 15.27 -3.17 -6.37
C SER A 46 14.99 -4.68 -6.41
N SER A 47 14.11 -5.17 -5.53
CA SER A 47 13.91 -6.61 -5.29
C SER A 47 12.65 -7.15 -5.94
N VAL A 48 11.68 -6.30 -6.26
CA VAL A 48 10.51 -6.74 -7.01
C VAL A 48 10.96 -7.17 -8.41
N ALA A 49 10.67 -8.43 -8.75
CA ALA A 49 10.97 -9.00 -10.05
C ALA A 49 10.04 -8.40 -11.11
N VAL A 50 10.44 -7.22 -11.59
CA VAL A 50 9.83 -6.53 -12.71
C VAL A 50 10.08 -7.34 -13.98
N LYS A 51 9.10 -8.15 -14.38
CA LYS A 51 9.18 -9.04 -15.54
C LYS A 51 8.07 -8.70 -16.54
N PRO A 52 8.30 -8.85 -17.85
CA PRO A 52 7.24 -8.72 -18.82
C PRO A 52 6.21 -9.83 -18.59
N ARG A 53 4.98 -9.46 -18.23
CA ARG A 53 3.89 -10.41 -17.95
C ARG A 53 2.80 -10.26 -18.99
N ARG A 54 2.33 -11.40 -19.54
CA ARG A 54 1.21 -11.45 -20.47
C ARG A 54 -0.08 -11.65 -19.68
N LEU A 55 -0.98 -10.68 -19.75
CA LEU A 55 -2.32 -10.77 -19.16
C LEU A 55 -3.36 -10.35 -20.21
N TYR A 56 -4.36 -11.20 -20.46
CA TYR A 56 -5.39 -10.99 -21.50
C TYR A 56 -4.84 -10.58 -22.87
N LEU A 57 -3.85 -11.32 -23.39
CA LEU A 57 -3.18 -11.07 -24.68
C LEU A 57 -2.43 -9.72 -24.77
N LYS A 58 -2.40 -8.92 -23.70
CA LYS A 58 -1.55 -7.72 -23.58
C LYS A 58 -0.28 -8.06 -22.82
N SER A 59 0.85 -7.64 -23.38
CA SER A 59 2.13 -7.68 -22.70
C SER A 59 2.28 -6.40 -21.88
N TYR A 60 2.38 -6.54 -20.57
CA TYR A 60 2.71 -5.45 -19.69
C TYR A 60 4.21 -5.51 -19.40
N SER A 61 4.96 -4.51 -19.88
CA SER A 61 6.33 -4.29 -19.45
C SER A 61 6.31 -3.61 -18.09
N ASP A 62 7.30 -3.91 -17.28
CA ASP A 62 7.54 -3.22 -16.02
C ASP A 62 6.46 -3.38 -14.93
N CYS A 63 5.88 -4.58 -14.81
CA CYS A 63 4.83 -4.85 -13.81
C CYS A 63 5.21 -5.97 -12.85
N PHE A 64 4.60 -5.92 -11.67
CA PHE A 64 4.74 -6.92 -10.61
C PHE A 64 3.40 -7.39 -10.06
N LEU A 65 3.38 -8.57 -9.44
CA LEU A 65 2.19 -9.09 -8.80
C LEU A 65 2.02 -8.51 -7.39
N GLY A 66 0.77 -8.32 -6.97
CA GLY A 66 0.47 -7.96 -5.59
C GLY A 66 1.05 -8.96 -4.59
N SER A 67 0.98 -10.26 -4.90
CA SER A 67 1.58 -11.29 -4.06
C SER A 67 3.11 -11.19 -3.96
N GLU A 68 3.78 -10.82 -5.05
CA GLU A 68 5.25 -10.66 -5.03
C GLU A 68 5.68 -9.46 -4.21
N ALA A 69 4.94 -8.35 -4.26
CA ALA A 69 5.24 -7.19 -3.42
C ALA A 69 5.11 -7.52 -1.93
N VAL A 70 4.11 -8.31 -1.55
CA VAL A 70 3.94 -8.78 -0.18
C VAL A 70 5.10 -9.68 0.24
N ASP A 71 5.46 -10.66 -0.59
CA ASP A 71 6.55 -11.60 -0.28
C ASP A 71 7.90 -10.86 -0.11
N VAL A 72 8.21 -9.88 -1.00
CA VAL A 72 9.44 -9.07 -0.94
C VAL A 72 9.49 -8.19 0.32
N LEU A 73 8.37 -7.57 0.69
CA LEU A 73 8.32 -6.74 1.90
C LEU A 73 8.36 -7.59 3.17
N GLU A 74 7.73 -8.77 3.17
CA GLU A 74 7.81 -9.72 4.28
C GLU A 74 9.26 -10.15 4.54
N GLU A 75 10.01 -10.49 3.48
CA GLU A 75 11.42 -10.82 3.57
C GLU A 75 12.26 -9.66 4.11
N TYR A 76 12.05 -8.44 3.60
CA TYR A 76 12.77 -7.25 4.06
C TYR A 76 12.49 -6.94 5.53
N ILE A 77 11.21 -7.01 5.96
CA ILE A 77 10.81 -6.76 7.34
C ILE A 77 11.43 -7.80 8.29
N LYS A 78 11.50 -9.06 7.86
CA LYS A 78 12.16 -10.14 8.62
C LYS A 78 13.67 -9.93 8.77
N GLY A 79 14.31 -9.31 7.77
CA GLY A 79 15.75 -9.01 7.77
C GLY A 79 16.15 -7.72 8.47
N LEU A 80 15.20 -6.87 8.89
CA LEU A 80 15.51 -5.61 9.58
C LEU A 80 16.08 -5.88 10.98
N LYS A 81 17.33 -5.45 11.21
CA LYS A 81 17.98 -5.48 12.53
C LYS A 81 17.14 -4.70 13.55
N GLY A 82 16.54 -5.42 14.51
CA GLY A 82 15.60 -4.88 15.50
C GLY A 82 14.21 -5.53 15.49
N LEU A 83 13.88 -6.28 14.44
CA LEU A 83 12.68 -7.13 14.33
C LEU A 83 13.02 -8.61 14.17
N GLU A 84 14.30 -8.98 14.31
CA GLU A 84 14.76 -10.38 14.30
C GLU A 84 13.96 -11.21 15.34
N GLY A 85 13.10 -12.11 14.84
CA GLY A 85 12.25 -12.98 15.65
C GLY A 85 10.76 -12.57 15.72
N ALA A 86 10.39 -11.38 15.24
CA ALA A 86 8.99 -10.99 15.12
C ALA A 86 8.45 -11.42 13.75
N SER A 87 7.70 -12.53 13.72
CA SER A 87 6.98 -12.93 12.51
C SER A 87 5.83 -11.94 12.27
N VAL A 88 6.02 -11.03 11.31
CA VAL A 88 4.94 -10.12 10.91
C VAL A 88 3.92 -10.91 10.09
N PRO A 89 2.64 -10.96 10.50
CA PRO A 89 1.65 -11.72 9.76
C PRO A 89 1.35 -11.04 8.42
N ARG A 90 1.15 -11.84 7.37
CA ARG A 90 0.89 -11.39 5.99
C ARG A 90 -0.13 -10.24 5.85
N PRO A 91 -1.27 -10.21 6.59
CA PRO A 91 -2.21 -9.08 6.57
C PRO A 91 -1.62 -7.72 7.00
N LYS A 92 -0.59 -7.71 7.86
CA LYS A 92 0.10 -6.48 8.26
C LYS A 92 0.97 -5.95 7.12
N VAL A 93 1.63 -6.84 6.37
CA VAL A 93 2.39 -6.47 5.17
C VAL A 93 1.45 -5.93 4.09
N VAL A 94 0.27 -6.53 3.93
CA VAL A 94 -0.79 -6.01 3.05
C VAL A 94 -1.20 -4.58 3.41
N CYS A 95 -1.30 -4.26 4.70
CA CYS A 95 -1.56 -2.89 5.16
C CYS A 95 -0.42 -1.92 4.78
N VAL A 96 0.83 -2.37 4.84
CA VAL A 96 1.99 -1.59 4.36
C VAL A 96 1.86 -1.34 2.85
N CYS A 97 1.57 -2.37 2.05
CA CYS A 97 1.32 -2.22 0.62
C CYS A 97 0.17 -1.26 0.31
N GLN A 98 -0.92 -1.32 1.08
CA GLN A 98 -2.04 -0.38 0.95
C GLN A 98 -1.59 1.06 1.19
N THR A 99 -0.80 1.28 2.24
CA THR A 99 -0.26 2.62 2.55
C THR A 99 0.63 3.12 1.41
N LEU A 100 1.47 2.27 0.84
CA LEU A 100 2.33 2.62 -0.29
C LEU A 100 1.51 2.95 -1.56
N LEU A 101 0.42 2.21 -1.81
CA LEU A 101 -0.53 2.50 -2.88
C LEU A 101 -1.25 3.84 -2.67
N ASP A 102 -1.66 4.13 -1.43
CA ASP A 102 -2.33 5.39 -1.06
C ASP A 102 -1.38 6.60 -1.19
N CYS A 103 -0.09 6.39 -0.89
CA CYS A 103 0.98 7.35 -1.09
C CYS A 103 1.47 7.47 -2.54
N HIS A 104 0.86 6.75 -3.49
CA HIS A 104 1.23 6.76 -4.91
C HIS A 104 2.70 6.35 -5.18
N VAL A 105 3.26 5.45 -4.35
CA VAL A 105 4.60 4.87 -4.59
C VAL A 105 4.57 3.94 -5.82
N PHE A 106 3.45 3.26 -6.01
CA PHE A 106 3.13 2.44 -7.17
C PHE A 106 1.64 2.58 -7.48
N GLU A 107 1.23 2.19 -8.69
CA GLU A 107 -0.14 2.25 -9.19
C GLU A 107 -0.69 0.87 -9.54
N ALA A 108 -2.00 0.69 -9.39
CA ALA A 108 -2.66 -0.53 -9.82
C ALA A 108 -2.80 -0.55 -11.34
N VAL A 109 -2.24 -1.58 -11.98
CA VAL A 109 -2.33 -1.76 -13.43
C VAL A 109 -3.66 -2.41 -13.74
N GLY A 110 -4.65 -1.56 -14.01
CA GLY A 110 -5.95 -2.02 -14.47
C GLY A 110 -5.86 -2.63 -15.86
N THR A 111 -6.25 -3.90 -16.01
CA THR A 111 -6.76 -4.38 -17.28
C THR A 111 -8.07 -3.65 -17.53
N LYS A 112 -8.02 -2.53 -18.25
CA LYS A 112 -9.21 -1.79 -18.71
C LYS A 112 -10.05 -2.74 -19.57
N VAL A 113 -10.96 -3.50 -18.95
CA VAL A 113 -11.87 -4.38 -19.68
C VAL A 113 -13.29 -3.85 -19.68
N PHE A 114 -13.72 -2.99 -18.76
CA PHE A 114 -15.01 -2.32 -18.89
C PHE A 114 -14.95 -0.94 -18.22
N GLY A 115 -15.41 0.10 -18.92
CA GLY A 115 -15.31 1.53 -18.60
C GLY A 115 -15.97 1.97 -17.29
N LYS A 116 -15.44 1.50 -16.17
CA LYS A 116 -15.70 2.04 -14.84
C LYS A 116 -14.36 2.51 -14.30
N ASP A 117 -14.21 3.82 -14.17
CA ASP A 117 -13.12 4.46 -13.45
C ASP A 117 -13.05 3.77 -12.08
N ARG A 118 -12.04 2.89 -11.90
CA ARG A 118 -11.93 2.13 -10.67
C ARG A 118 -11.50 3.12 -9.61
N LYS A 119 -12.48 3.61 -8.83
CA LYS A 119 -12.23 4.16 -7.48
C LYS A 119 -11.14 3.31 -6.86
N LYS A 120 -10.04 3.94 -6.41
CA LYS A 120 -8.86 3.33 -5.78
C LYS A 120 -9.23 2.01 -5.08
N ASP A 121 -9.16 0.90 -5.81
CA ASP A 121 -9.49 -0.40 -5.25
C ASP A 121 -8.41 -0.71 -4.21
N PRO A 122 -8.78 -1.35 -3.08
CA PRO A 122 -7.80 -1.73 -2.09
C PRO A 122 -6.73 -2.65 -2.72
N PHE A 123 -5.54 -2.61 -2.15
CA PHE A 123 -4.43 -3.49 -2.51
C PHE A 123 -4.84 -4.96 -2.37
N GLN A 124 -4.49 -5.76 -3.38
CA GLN A 124 -4.84 -7.16 -3.47
C GLN A 124 -3.56 -8.02 -3.46
N ASP A 125 -3.39 -8.78 -2.38
CA ASP A 125 -2.38 -9.85 -2.28
C ASP A 125 -2.81 -11.06 -3.09
N SER A 126 -2.70 -10.95 -4.42
CA SER A 126 -3.07 -12.03 -5.34
C SER A 126 -2.11 -12.08 -6.53
N LYS A 127 -2.03 -13.26 -7.15
CA LYS A 127 -1.27 -13.49 -8.39
C LYS A 127 -1.96 -12.95 -9.64
N SER A 128 -3.18 -12.42 -9.50
CA SER A 128 -3.97 -11.83 -10.59
C SER A 128 -3.95 -10.31 -10.59
N ALA A 129 -3.53 -9.68 -9.49
CA ALA A 129 -3.42 -8.22 -9.40
C ALA A 129 -2.04 -7.77 -9.87
N LEU A 130 -2.02 -6.84 -10.82
CA LEU A 130 -0.80 -6.23 -11.35
C LEU A 130 -0.64 -4.80 -10.83
N TYR A 131 0.59 -4.43 -10.57
CA TYR A 131 1.00 -3.10 -10.10
C TYR A 131 2.26 -2.64 -10.86
N ARG A 132 2.49 -1.32 -10.90
CA ARG A 132 3.62 -0.66 -11.54
C ARG A 132 4.18 0.46 -10.67
#